data_AF-A0A8S3E710-F1
#
_entry.id   AF-A0A8S3E710-F1
#
_cell.length_a   1.000
_cell.length_b   1.000
_cell.length_c   1.000
_cell.angle_alpha   90.00
_cell.angle_beta   90.00
_cell.angle_gamma   90.00
#
_symmetry.space_group_name_H-M   'P 1'
#
loop_
_entity.id
_entity.type
_entity.pdbx_description
1 polymer ?
#
loop_
_entity_poly.entity_id
_entity_poly.type
_entity_poly.pdbx_seq_one_letter_code
_entity_poly.pdbx_strand_id
1 'polypeptide(L)'
;IVHFPDPRKVMSFGSGYGGNSLLGKKCFALRIAGRIAKDEGWLAEHMLIMSITNPKGEEKFIAAAFPSACGKTNLAMLTPTIPGYTVRCVGDDIAWMRFDKKTGELRAINPEAGFFGVAPGTNMKTNPNAILTCLKNSIFTNVGETADGGFYWEGLEEETPAGTEVTSWTGEKYKLGEDKTKKSSHPNARFCCPARQCPIIHSRWEDPAGVPISA
;
A
#
# COMPACT_ATOMS: atom_id res chain seq x y z
N ILE A 1 10.50 18.36 7.68
CA ILE A 1 9.14 18.42 7.11
C ILE A 1 8.26 19.12 8.10
N VAL A 2 7.59 20.20 7.70
CA VAL A 2 6.78 21.06 8.56
C VAL A 2 5.37 21.17 7.98
N HIS A 3 4.36 21.15 8.87
CA HIS A 3 2.96 21.22 8.51
C HIS A 3 2.35 22.45 9.19
N PHE A 4 1.70 23.31 8.41
CA PHE A 4 1.00 24.49 8.89
C PHE A 4 -0.50 24.26 8.63
N PRO A 5 -1.23 23.72 9.61
CA PRO A 5 -2.63 23.32 9.42
C PRO A 5 -3.56 24.47 9.07
N ASP A 6 -3.45 25.61 9.77
CA ASP A 6 -4.35 26.76 9.58
C ASP A 6 -4.24 27.38 8.18
N PRO A 7 -3.04 27.66 7.63
CA PRO A 7 -2.90 28.09 6.24
C PRO A 7 -2.92 26.92 5.23
N ARG A 8 -3.21 25.68 5.68
CA ARG A 8 -3.25 24.45 4.84
C ARG A 8 -1.99 24.25 3.99
N LYS A 9 -0.81 24.49 4.58
CA LYS A 9 0.48 24.47 3.88
C LYS A 9 1.39 23.36 4.40
N VAL A 10 2.10 22.70 3.48
CA VAL A 10 3.18 21.74 3.79
C VAL A 10 4.49 22.28 3.22
N MET A 11 5.57 22.21 4.00
CA MET A 11 6.92 22.54 3.53
C MET A 11 7.87 21.38 3.86
N SER A 12 8.54 20.87 2.84
CA SER A 12 9.53 19.80 2.99
C SER A 12 10.84 20.20 2.33
N PHE A 13 11.95 19.88 3.00
CA PHE A 13 13.30 20.18 2.55
C PHE A 13 14.24 19.06 3.02
N GLY A 14 15.25 18.73 2.22
CA GLY A 14 16.34 17.81 2.59
C GLY A 14 16.07 16.31 2.42
N SER A 15 14.91 15.88 1.91
CA SER A 15 14.64 14.44 1.70
C SER A 15 13.84 14.19 0.42
N GLY A 16 14.35 13.31 -0.44
CA GLY A 16 13.66 12.81 -1.64
C GLY A 16 12.80 11.58 -1.41
N TYR A 17 12.80 11.00 -0.20
CA TYR A 17 12.20 9.70 0.07
C TYR A 17 10.71 9.76 0.43
N GLY A 18 9.88 9.04 -0.35
CA GLY A 18 8.54 8.60 0.03
C GLY A 18 7.68 9.65 0.75
N GLY A 19 7.28 9.35 1.99
CA GLY A 19 6.38 10.22 2.78
C GLY A 19 6.90 11.62 3.09
N ASN A 20 8.17 11.89 2.83
CA ASN A 20 8.79 13.21 3.02
C ASN A 20 8.71 14.09 1.76
N SER A 21 8.62 13.47 0.57
CA SER A 21 8.64 14.15 -0.73
C SER A 21 7.32 14.01 -1.50
N LEU A 22 6.63 12.89 -1.36
CA LEU A 22 5.27 12.66 -1.84
C LEU A 22 4.28 13.36 -0.90
N LEU A 23 4.21 14.69 -1.00
CA LEU A 23 3.47 15.54 -0.04
C LEU A 23 1.98 15.19 0.03
N GLY A 24 1.40 14.67 -1.05
CA GLY A 24 0.02 14.15 -1.08
C GLY A 24 -0.23 13.02 -0.09
N LYS A 25 0.76 12.14 0.15
CA LYS A 25 0.59 10.89 0.90
C LYS A 25 0.38 11.12 2.39
N LYS A 26 1.45 11.33 3.17
CA LYS A 26 1.32 11.45 4.64
C LYS A 26 1.13 12.89 5.09
N CYS A 27 1.76 13.84 4.41
CA CYS A 27 1.70 15.24 4.82
C CYS A 27 0.31 15.84 4.60
N PHE A 28 -0.24 15.67 3.40
CA PHE A 28 -1.57 16.16 3.08
C PHE A 28 -2.64 15.19 3.56
N ALA A 29 -2.71 13.97 3.01
CA ALA A 29 -3.88 13.11 3.19
C ALA A 29 -4.10 12.54 4.60
N LEU A 30 -3.16 12.73 5.53
CA LEU A 30 -3.38 12.46 6.97
C LEU A 30 -3.24 13.71 7.83
N ARG A 31 -2.10 14.42 7.79
CA ARG A 31 -1.84 15.47 8.78
C ARG A 31 -2.67 16.74 8.54
N ILE A 32 -2.63 17.29 7.32
CA ILE A 32 -3.46 18.45 6.97
C ILE A 32 -4.93 18.03 6.87
N ALA A 33 -5.20 16.93 6.18
CA ALA A 33 -6.54 16.37 6.02
C ALA A 33 -7.21 16.10 7.37
N GLY A 34 -6.52 15.55 8.36
CA GLY A 34 -7.08 15.30 9.69
C GLY A 34 -7.51 16.58 10.43
N ARG A 35 -6.79 17.70 10.24
CA ARG A 35 -7.24 18.99 10.78
C ARG A 35 -8.50 19.48 10.05
N ILE A 36 -8.51 19.41 8.72
CA ILE A 36 -9.66 19.77 7.89
C ILE A 36 -10.87 18.92 8.28
N ALA A 37 -10.67 17.62 8.45
CA ALA A 37 -11.67 16.64 8.84
C ALA A 37 -12.32 16.98 10.18
N LYS A 38 -11.50 17.34 11.17
CA LYS A 38 -11.96 17.84 12.47
C LYS A 38 -12.82 19.11 12.33
N ASP A 39 -12.42 20.05 11.48
CA ASP A 39 -13.12 21.33 11.32
C ASP A 39 -14.43 21.18 10.51
N GLU A 40 -14.50 20.21 9.60
CA GLU A 40 -15.61 20.04 8.65
C GLU A 40 -16.53 18.83 8.93
N GLY A 41 -16.24 18.07 9.99
CA GLY A 41 -17.06 16.94 10.45
C GLY A 41 -16.93 15.68 9.59
N TRP A 42 -15.70 15.30 9.24
CA TRP A 42 -15.36 14.04 8.57
C TRP A 42 -14.09 13.44 9.20
N LEU A 43 -13.57 12.33 8.67
CA LEU A 43 -12.43 11.58 9.23
C LEU A 43 -11.35 11.34 8.17
N ALA A 44 -10.08 11.53 8.53
CA ALA A 44 -8.93 11.25 7.65
C ALA A 44 -7.98 10.29 8.37
N GLU A 45 -8.02 9.01 8.01
CA GLU A 45 -7.49 7.94 8.85
C GLU A 45 -6.42 7.11 8.15
N HIS A 46 -5.50 6.59 8.96
CA HIS A 46 -4.45 5.65 8.52
C HIS A 46 -5.02 4.23 8.40
N MET A 47 -6.00 4.07 7.52
CA MET A 47 -6.75 2.82 7.33
C MET A 47 -6.66 2.31 5.90
N LEU A 48 -6.61 0.98 5.74
CA LEU A 48 -6.99 0.35 4.48
C LEU A 48 -8.51 0.40 4.30
N ILE A 49 -8.98 0.20 3.07
CA ILE A 49 -10.38 -0.06 2.74
C ILE A 49 -10.43 -1.29 1.82
N MET A 50 -11.24 -2.28 2.18
CA MET A 50 -11.47 -3.48 1.38
C MET A 50 -12.93 -3.91 1.42
N SER A 51 -13.35 -4.72 0.46
CA SER A 51 -14.60 -5.48 0.55
C SER A 51 -14.33 -6.96 0.79
N ILE A 52 -15.25 -7.59 1.53
CA ILE A 52 -15.30 -9.04 1.72
C ILE A 52 -16.69 -9.49 1.27
N THR A 53 -16.72 -10.43 0.35
CA THR A 53 -17.96 -11.07 -0.11
C THR A 53 -17.99 -12.50 0.40
N ASN A 54 -19.08 -12.86 1.09
CA ASN A 54 -19.26 -14.20 1.64
C ASN A 54 -19.78 -15.20 0.58
N PRO A 55 -19.85 -16.52 0.88
CA PRO A 55 -20.33 -17.53 -0.06
C PRO A 55 -21.80 -17.38 -0.49
N LYS A 56 -22.58 -16.54 0.19
CA LYS A 56 -23.98 -16.21 -0.18
C LYS A 56 -24.07 -15.00 -1.12
N GLY A 57 -22.94 -14.37 -1.47
CA GLY A 57 -22.89 -13.20 -2.33
C GLY A 57 -23.10 -11.87 -1.60
N GLU A 58 -23.11 -11.85 -0.27
CA GLU A 58 -23.26 -10.61 0.51
C GLU A 58 -21.89 -9.92 0.65
N GLU A 59 -21.76 -8.72 0.10
CA GLU A 59 -20.55 -7.89 0.17
C GLU A 59 -20.64 -6.89 1.35
N LYS A 60 -19.57 -6.79 2.13
CA LYS A 60 -19.39 -5.75 3.17
C LYS A 60 -18.05 -5.06 3.01
N PHE A 61 -18.00 -3.75 3.26
CA PHE A 61 -16.75 -2.99 3.28
C PHE A 61 -16.25 -2.80 4.71
N ILE A 62 -14.93 -2.88 4.86
CA ILE A 62 -14.25 -2.80 6.14
C ILE A 62 -13.10 -1.81 6.00
N ALA A 63 -12.92 -0.98 7.03
CA ALA A 63 -11.73 -0.16 7.22
C ALA A 63 -10.88 -0.74 8.36
N ALA A 64 -9.55 -0.76 8.22
CA ALA A 64 -8.67 -1.28 9.27
C ALA A 64 -7.40 -0.44 9.45
N ALA A 65 -7.17 0.02 10.68
CA ALA A 65 -5.97 0.76 11.07
C ALA A 65 -4.95 -0.19 11.72
N PHE A 66 -3.82 -0.40 11.05
CA PHE A 66 -2.63 -0.99 11.68
C PHE A 66 -1.47 0.01 11.62
N PRO A 67 -0.48 -0.08 12.53
CA PRO A 67 0.75 0.68 12.40
C PRO A 67 1.48 0.41 11.08
N SER A 68 2.51 1.21 10.79
CA SER A 68 3.35 1.00 9.60
C SER A 68 4.00 -0.38 9.63
N ALA A 69 4.08 -1.04 8.47
CA ALA A 69 4.66 -2.38 8.30
C ALA A 69 3.96 -3.51 9.11
N CYS A 70 2.73 -3.28 9.61
CA CYS A 70 1.94 -4.28 10.34
C CYS A 70 0.84 -4.95 9.47
N GLY A 71 1.07 -5.10 8.16
CA GLY A 71 0.23 -5.96 7.31
C GLY A 71 -1.01 -5.34 6.66
N LYS A 72 -1.17 -4.00 6.64
CA LYS A 72 -2.31 -3.36 5.94
C LYS A 72 -2.39 -3.77 4.47
N THR A 73 -1.28 -3.68 3.73
CA THR A 73 -1.25 -4.04 2.30
C THR A 73 -1.55 -5.52 2.08
N ASN A 74 -1.07 -6.42 2.95
CA ASN A 74 -1.40 -7.84 2.90
C ASN A 74 -2.89 -8.11 3.13
N LEU A 75 -3.52 -7.40 4.07
CA LEU A 75 -4.95 -7.57 4.34
C LEU A 75 -5.81 -6.97 3.22
N ALA A 76 -5.49 -5.75 2.77
CA ALA A 76 -6.24 -5.06 1.71
C ALA A 76 -6.21 -5.82 0.37
N MET A 77 -5.15 -6.61 0.14
CA MET A 77 -4.94 -7.40 -1.08
C MET A 77 -4.97 -8.91 -0.80
N LEU A 78 -5.67 -9.34 0.26
CA LEU A 78 -5.68 -10.72 0.70
C LEU A 78 -6.20 -11.67 -0.39
N THR A 79 -5.54 -12.80 -0.55
CA THR A 79 -6.12 -13.98 -1.23
C THR A 79 -6.74 -14.87 -0.16
N PRO A 80 -8.08 -14.98 -0.09
CA PRO A 80 -8.73 -15.76 0.96
C PRO A 80 -8.39 -17.24 0.85
N THR A 81 -8.09 -17.87 1.98
CA THR A 81 -7.90 -19.33 2.07
C THR A 81 -9.20 -20.07 2.38
N ILE A 82 -10.25 -19.34 2.78
CA ILE A 82 -11.56 -19.90 3.11
C ILE A 82 -12.40 -19.98 1.82
N PRO A 83 -12.84 -21.18 1.40
CA PRO A 83 -13.62 -21.34 0.17
C PRO A 83 -14.89 -20.49 0.13
N GLY A 84 -15.18 -19.92 -1.04
CA GLY A 84 -16.36 -19.11 -1.29
C GLY A 84 -16.29 -17.66 -0.79
N TYR A 85 -15.26 -17.29 -0.03
CA TYR A 85 -14.99 -15.89 0.29
C TYR A 85 -14.16 -15.23 -0.81
N THR A 86 -14.48 -13.98 -1.13
CA THR A 86 -13.65 -13.15 -2.01
C THR A 86 -13.36 -11.82 -1.35
N VAL A 87 -12.22 -11.22 -1.72
CA VAL A 87 -11.74 -9.93 -1.22
C VAL A 87 -11.48 -9.03 -2.40
N ARG A 88 -11.82 -7.74 -2.27
CA ARG A 88 -11.41 -6.71 -3.23
C ARG A 88 -10.81 -5.50 -2.52
N CYS A 89 -9.80 -4.90 -3.14
CA CYS A 89 -9.08 -3.75 -2.60
C CYS A 89 -9.74 -2.44 -3.04
N VAL A 90 -9.95 -1.49 -2.12
CA VAL A 90 -10.29 -0.09 -2.46
C VAL A 90 -9.07 0.82 -2.21
N GLY A 91 -8.36 0.61 -1.10
CA GLY A 91 -7.11 1.30 -0.78
C GLY A 91 -6.36 0.57 0.34
N ASP A 92 -5.04 0.74 0.44
CA ASP A 92 -4.22 -0.02 1.41
C ASP A 92 -3.67 0.81 2.58
N ASP A 93 -3.82 2.13 2.55
CA ASP A 93 -3.09 2.99 3.47
C ASP A 93 -3.82 4.24 3.95
N ILE A 94 -4.77 4.82 3.21
CA ILE A 94 -5.50 6.02 3.66
C ILE A 94 -6.99 5.90 3.34
N ALA A 95 -7.81 6.26 4.33
CA ALA A 95 -9.26 6.37 4.19
C ALA A 95 -9.72 7.78 4.56
N TRP A 96 -10.47 8.43 3.67
CA TRP A 96 -11.26 9.61 4.02
C TRP A 96 -12.71 9.21 4.16
N MET A 97 -13.31 9.46 5.31
CA MET A 97 -14.62 8.94 5.66
C MET A 97 -15.57 10.03 6.15
N ARG A 98 -16.84 9.96 5.74
CA ARG A 98 -17.88 10.90 6.16
C ARG A 98 -19.22 10.20 6.27
N PHE A 99 -19.99 10.52 7.30
CA PHE A 99 -21.38 10.10 7.35
C PHE A 99 -22.19 10.78 6.25
N ASP A 100 -22.86 9.98 5.42
CA ASP A 100 -23.82 10.50 4.45
C ASP A 100 -24.99 11.15 5.19
N LYS A 101 -25.32 12.39 4.83
CA LYS A 101 -26.34 13.17 5.55
C LYS A 101 -27.76 12.65 5.34
N LYS A 102 -28.01 11.87 4.27
CA LYS A 102 -29.33 11.35 3.93
C LYS A 102 -29.55 9.96 4.51
N THR A 103 -28.56 9.07 4.38
CA THR A 103 -28.68 7.67 4.82
C THR A 103 -28.12 7.43 6.22
N GLY A 104 -27.23 8.30 6.72
CA GLY A 104 -26.52 8.09 7.98
C GLY A 104 -25.41 7.04 7.91
N GLU A 105 -25.12 6.48 6.73
CA GLU A 105 -24.05 5.50 6.55
C GLU A 105 -22.68 6.17 6.53
N LEU A 106 -21.67 5.55 7.15
CA LEU A 106 -20.29 5.99 7.00
C LEU A 106 -19.78 5.61 5.60
N ARG A 107 -19.48 6.62 4.77
CA ARG A 107 -18.92 6.44 3.42
C ARG A 107 -17.44 6.70 3.44
N ALA A 108 -16.66 5.90 2.71
CA ALA A 108 -15.21 6.05 2.61
C ALA A 108 -14.72 6.11 1.16
N ILE A 109 -13.71 6.94 0.91
CA ILE A 109 -12.92 6.93 -0.32
C ILE A 109 -11.45 6.65 0.00
N ASN A 110 -10.76 6.06 -0.98
CA ASN A 110 -9.30 6.06 -1.02
C ASN A 110 -8.85 7.35 -1.74
N PRO A 111 -8.14 8.27 -1.07
CA PRO A 111 -7.64 9.48 -1.71
C PRO A 111 -6.35 9.27 -2.53
N GLU A 112 -5.84 8.04 -2.62
CA GLU A 112 -4.61 7.69 -3.34
C GLU A 112 -4.88 6.99 -4.68
N ALA A 113 -4.01 7.21 -5.66
CA ALA A 113 -4.11 6.60 -7.00
C ALA A 113 -3.23 5.35 -7.20
N GLY A 114 -2.50 4.94 -6.16
CA GLY A 114 -1.48 3.91 -6.24
C GLY A 114 -1.05 3.39 -4.88
N PHE A 115 -0.24 2.34 -4.90
CA PHE A 115 0.30 1.72 -3.71
C PHE A 115 1.77 2.09 -3.56
N PHE A 116 2.16 2.42 -2.33
CA PHE A 116 3.55 2.66 -1.94
C PHE A 116 3.96 1.63 -0.89
N GLY A 117 3.94 0.36 -1.29
CA GLY A 117 4.07 -0.79 -0.40
C GLY A 117 5.52 -1.08 -0.01
N VAL A 118 5.70 -1.70 1.15
CA VAL A 118 7.01 -2.23 1.60
C VAL A 118 7.34 -3.45 0.75
N ALA A 119 8.53 -3.47 0.14
CA ALA A 119 8.92 -4.56 -0.73
C ALA A 119 9.37 -5.82 0.06
N PRO A 120 10.34 -5.75 1.00
CA PRO A 120 10.80 -6.93 1.73
C PRO A 120 9.65 -7.68 2.43
N GLY A 121 9.65 -9.01 2.29
CA GLY A 121 8.61 -9.91 2.79
C GLY A 121 7.40 -10.09 1.86
N THR A 122 7.28 -9.29 0.80
CA THR A 122 6.23 -9.46 -0.23
C THR A 122 6.65 -10.54 -1.22
N ASN A 123 5.85 -11.58 -1.37
CA ASN A 123 6.13 -12.68 -2.31
C ASN A 123 4.80 -13.36 -2.72
N MET A 124 4.85 -14.36 -3.60
CA MET A 124 3.67 -15.07 -4.10
C MET A 124 2.91 -15.84 -3.01
N LYS A 125 3.56 -16.14 -1.89
CA LYS A 125 2.93 -16.80 -0.73
C LYS A 125 2.25 -15.80 0.21
N THR A 126 2.87 -14.65 0.48
CA THR A 126 2.39 -13.66 1.45
C THR A 126 1.43 -12.63 0.86
N ASN A 127 1.64 -12.23 -0.40
CA ASN A 127 0.80 -11.28 -1.11
C ASN A 127 0.98 -11.40 -2.64
N PRO A 128 0.40 -12.43 -3.28
CA PRO A 128 0.51 -12.62 -4.73
C PRO A 128 -0.09 -11.46 -5.52
N ASN A 129 -1.16 -10.84 -5.00
CA ASN A 129 -1.79 -9.69 -5.65
C ASN A 129 -0.83 -8.50 -5.72
N ALA A 130 -0.05 -8.22 -4.66
CA ALA A 130 0.94 -7.15 -4.68
C ALA A 130 2.07 -7.42 -5.69
N ILE A 131 2.60 -8.65 -5.74
CA ILE A 131 3.58 -9.05 -6.75
C ILE A 131 3.03 -8.78 -8.16
N LEU A 132 1.86 -9.34 -8.49
CA LEU A 132 1.23 -9.16 -9.80
C LEU A 132 0.96 -7.68 -10.13
N THR A 133 0.65 -6.86 -9.12
CA THR A 133 0.43 -5.42 -9.29
C THR A 133 1.71 -4.68 -9.66
N CYS A 134 2.85 -5.05 -9.06
CA CYS A 134 4.10 -4.30 -9.21
C CYS A 134 4.96 -4.73 -10.42
N LEU A 135 4.62 -5.80 -11.16
CA LEU A 135 5.42 -6.31 -12.28
C LEU A 135 5.53 -5.37 -13.50
N LYS A 136 4.66 -4.35 -13.64
CA LYS A 136 4.67 -3.43 -14.77
C LYS A 136 4.40 -1.99 -14.34
N ASN A 137 4.90 -1.00 -15.07
CA ASN A 137 4.68 0.43 -14.81
C ASN A 137 4.94 0.85 -13.34
N SER A 138 5.91 0.21 -12.69
CA SER A 138 6.23 0.43 -11.28
C SER A 138 7.61 1.04 -11.15
N ILE A 139 7.79 1.80 -10.07
CA ILE A 139 9.08 2.30 -9.63
C ILE A 139 9.45 1.55 -8.36
N PHE A 140 10.63 0.94 -8.32
CA PHE A 140 11.19 0.34 -7.13
C PHE A 140 12.25 1.28 -6.53
N THR A 141 12.38 1.30 -5.20
CA THR A 141 13.33 2.15 -4.49
C THR A 141 14.05 1.35 -3.42
N ASN A 142 15.39 1.36 -3.48
CA ASN A 142 16.29 0.62 -2.59
C ASN A 142 16.08 -0.90 -2.58
N VAL A 143 15.67 -1.47 -3.71
CA VAL A 143 15.63 -2.92 -3.92
C VAL A 143 16.95 -3.40 -4.53
N GLY A 144 17.23 -4.70 -4.44
CA GLY A 144 18.30 -5.32 -5.21
C GLY A 144 17.89 -5.49 -6.67
N GLU A 145 18.87 -5.43 -7.57
CA GLU A 145 18.71 -5.64 -9.02
C GLU A 145 19.40 -6.95 -9.43
N THR A 146 18.69 -7.85 -10.10
CA THR A 146 19.27 -9.10 -10.62
C THR A 146 19.97 -8.83 -11.95
N ALA A 147 20.97 -9.64 -12.30
CA ALA A 147 21.78 -9.43 -13.51
C ALA A 147 20.99 -9.47 -14.84
N ASP A 148 19.81 -10.06 -14.85
CA ASP A 148 18.87 -10.08 -15.98
C ASP A 148 17.91 -8.87 -16.02
N GLY A 149 18.11 -7.88 -15.15
CA GLY A 149 17.29 -6.66 -15.07
C GLY A 149 16.00 -6.80 -14.27
N GLY A 150 15.86 -7.90 -13.52
CA GLY A 150 14.80 -8.08 -12.54
C GLY A 150 15.09 -7.39 -11.20
N PHE A 151 14.28 -7.69 -10.20
CA PHE A 151 14.43 -7.18 -8.83
C PHE A 151 14.54 -8.31 -7.84
N TYR A 152 15.13 -8.02 -6.68
CA TYR A 152 15.18 -8.94 -5.57
C TYR A 152 15.12 -8.22 -4.22
N TRP A 153 14.44 -8.83 -3.26
CA TRP A 153 14.40 -8.45 -1.85
C TRP A 153 14.23 -9.68 -0.97
N GLU A 154 14.54 -9.52 0.31
CA GLU A 154 14.39 -10.59 1.29
C GLU A 154 12.94 -11.07 1.37
N GLY A 155 12.73 -12.38 1.26
CA GLY A 155 11.42 -13.01 1.10
C GLY A 155 11.16 -13.62 -0.27
N LEU A 156 11.99 -13.34 -1.30
CA LEU A 156 11.88 -13.93 -2.64
C LEU A 156 12.79 -15.15 -2.85
N GLU A 157 13.36 -15.72 -1.78
CA GLU A 157 14.31 -16.84 -1.85
C GLU A 157 13.70 -18.10 -2.51
N GLU A 158 12.41 -18.36 -2.32
CA GLU A 158 11.71 -19.50 -2.95
C GLU A 158 11.39 -19.24 -4.43
N GLU A 159 11.44 -17.99 -4.88
CA GLU A 159 11.05 -17.54 -6.23
C GLU A 159 12.25 -17.19 -7.10
N THR A 160 13.44 -17.08 -6.50
CA THR A 160 14.68 -16.68 -7.18
C THR A 160 15.71 -17.79 -7.08
N PRO A 161 16.27 -18.27 -8.21
CA PRO A 161 17.29 -19.32 -8.19
C PRO A 161 18.47 -18.99 -7.27
N ALA A 162 18.96 -20.02 -6.55
CA ALA A 162 20.21 -19.89 -5.81
C ALA A 162 21.37 -19.57 -6.78
N GLY A 163 22.29 -18.71 -6.34
CA GLY A 163 23.41 -18.28 -7.18
C GLY A 163 23.10 -17.15 -8.17
N THR A 164 21.85 -16.66 -8.24
CA THR A 164 21.52 -15.46 -9.03
C THR A 164 22.41 -14.29 -8.61
N GLU A 165 23.03 -13.64 -9.59
CA GLU A 165 23.84 -12.45 -9.38
C GLU A 165 22.95 -11.24 -9.12
N VAL A 166 23.21 -10.55 -8.00
CA VAL A 166 22.44 -9.40 -7.53
C VAL A 166 23.37 -8.24 -7.22
N THR A 167 22.96 -7.03 -7.60
CA THR A 167 23.50 -5.76 -7.11
C THR A 167 22.58 -5.27 -5.99
N SER A 168 23.12 -5.10 -4.79
CA SER A 168 22.36 -4.63 -3.62
C SER A 168 21.95 -3.16 -3.76
N TRP A 169 21.05 -2.71 -2.88
CA TRP A 169 20.65 -1.31 -2.78
C TRP A 169 21.79 -0.33 -2.44
N THR A 170 22.94 -0.82 -1.95
CA THR A 170 24.16 -0.04 -1.71
C THR A 170 25.16 -0.12 -2.86
N GLY A 171 24.87 -0.91 -3.91
CA GLY A 171 25.72 -1.09 -5.08
C GLY A 171 26.70 -2.26 -5.00
N GLU A 172 26.62 -3.10 -3.95
CA GLU A 172 27.49 -4.26 -3.80
C GLU A 172 27.00 -5.45 -4.64
N LYS A 173 27.91 -6.09 -5.38
CA LYS A 173 27.60 -7.27 -6.20
C LYS A 173 27.94 -8.57 -5.47
N TYR A 174 27.03 -9.53 -5.50
CA TYR A 174 27.23 -10.87 -4.94
C TYR A 174 26.24 -11.88 -5.52
N LYS A 175 26.43 -13.17 -5.25
CA LYS A 175 25.43 -14.20 -5.60
C LYS A 175 24.57 -14.56 -4.40
N LEU A 176 23.27 -14.71 -4.65
CA LEU A 176 22.33 -15.14 -3.63
C LEU A 176 22.75 -16.48 -3.02
N GLY A 177 22.76 -16.55 -1.69
CA GLY A 177 23.10 -17.75 -0.92
C GLY A 177 24.56 -17.86 -0.51
N GLU A 178 25.49 -17.08 -1.08
CA GLU A 178 26.92 -17.11 -0.69
C GLU A 178 27.16 -16.53 0.70
N ASP A 179 26.47 -15.44 1.04
CA ASP A 179 26.57 -14.78 2.34
C ASP A 179 25.18 -14.42 2.87
N LYS A 180 24.73 -15.14 3.91
CA LYS A 180 23.41 -14.94 4.53
C LYS A 180 23.31 -13.67 5.38
N THR A 181 24.43 -13.00 5.66
CA THR A 181 24.44 -11.74 6.41
C THR A 181 24.16 -10.54 5.50
N LYS A 182 24.45 -10.67 4.20
CA LYS A 182 24.20 -9.61 3.22
C LYS A 182 22.72 -9.46 2.91
N LYS A 183 22.29 -8.20 2.88
CA LYS A 183 20.94 -7.81 2.49
C LYS A 183 20.97 -7.16 1.11
N SER A 184 20.15 -7.65 0.20
CA SER A 184 20.02 -7.10 -1.14
C SER A 184 19.23 -5.80 -1.10
N SER A 185 18.21 -5.71 -0.24
CA SER A 185 17.31 -4.57 -0.17
C SER A 185 17.34 -3.88 1.19
N HIS A 186 17.03 -2.58 1.19
CA HIS A 186 16.82 -1.85 2.44
C HIS A 186 15.55 -2.39 3.15
N PRO A 187 15.50 -2.53 4.49
CA PRO A 187 14.32 -3.04 5.20
C PRO A 187 13.02 -2.24 4.95
N ASN A 188 13.15 -0.98 4.55
CA ASN A 188 12.06 -0.09 4.16
C ASN A 188 12.08 0.25 2.66
N ALA A 189 12.64 -0.65 1.83
CA ALA A 189 12.55 -0.55 0.37
C ALA A 189 11.08 -0.61 -0.07
N ARG A 190 10.78 0.03 -1.20
CA ARG A 190 9.40 0.26 -1.63
C ARG A 190 9.20 -0.11 -3.09
N PHE A 191 7.99 -0.59 -3.39
CA PHE A 191 7.44 -0.51 -4.73
C PHE A 191 6.39 0.62 -4.76
N CYS A 192 6.36 1.36 -5.86
CA CYS A 192 5.38 2.39 -6.16
C CYS A 192 4.66 2.02 -7.46
N CYS A 193 3.41 1.60 -7.38
CA CYS A 193 2.67 1.07 -8.53
C CYS A 193 1.23 1.62 -8.63
N PRO A 194 0.65 1.76 -9.84
CA PRO A 194 -0.72 2.24 -10.02
C PRO A 194 -1.75 1.26 -9.46
N ALA A 195 -2.75 1.77 -8.73
CA ALA A 195 -3.73 0.93 -8.04
C ALA A 195 -4.59 0.11 -9.01
N ARG A 196 -4.92 0.69 -10.16
CA ARG A 196 -5.65 0.05 -11.26
C ARG A 196 -5.03 -1.24 -11.80
N GLN A 197 -3.76 -1.52 -11.48
CA GLN A 197 -3.09 -2.76 -11.90
C GLN A 197 -3.34 -3.91 -10.93
N CYS A 198 -3.93 -3.65 -9.77
CA CYS A 198 -4.21 -4.70 -8.80
C CYS A 198 -5.30 -5.62 -9.36
N PRO A 199 -5.04 -6.95 -9.44
CA PRO A 199 -5.97 -7.89 -10.04
C PRO A 199 -7.30 -8.00 -9.28
N ILE A 200 -7.32 -7.58 -8.01
CA ILE A 200 -8.51 -7.56 -7.16
C ILE A 200 -8.96 -6.15 -6.80
N ILE A 201 -8.55 -5.12 -7.56
CA ILE A 201 -9.08 -3.77 -7.35
C ILE A 201 -10.61 -3.79 -7.46
N HIS A 202 -11.28 -3.12 -6.52
CA HIS A 202 -12.73 -3.04 -6.48
C HIS A 202 -13.21 -2.07 -7.58
N SER A 203 -14.33 -2.36 -8.27
CA SER A 203 -14.84 -1.50 -9.36
C SER A 203 -15.20 -0.08 -8.89
N ARG A 204 -15.67 0.04 -7.65
CA ARG A 204 -15.97 1.30 -6.95
C ARG A 204 -14.77 1.95 -6.24
N TRP A 205 -13.53 1.54 -6.50
CA TRP A 205 -12.38 2.10 -5.77
C TRP A 205 -12.18 3.62 -5.98
N GLU A 206 -12.62 4.12 -7.14
CA GLU A 206 -12.65 5.55 -7.52
C GLU A 206 -14.07 6.14 -7.52
N ASP A 207 -15.05 5.46 -6.92
CA ASP A 207 -16.43 5.97 -6.89
C ASP A 207 -16.49 7.25 -6.04
N PRO A 208 -16.92 8.40 -6.61
CA PRO A 208 -16.97 9.66 -5.89
C PRO A 208 -17.96 9.66 -4.72
N ALA A 209 -18.94 8.75 -4.70
CA ALA A 209 -19.85 8.58 -3.57
C ALA A 209 -19.21 7.80 -2.40
N GLY A 210 -18.09 7.14 -2.65
CA GLY A 210 -17.43 6.24 -1.70
C GLY A 210 -18.23 4.97 -1.39
N VAL A 211 -17.58 4.08 -0.65
CA VAL A 211 -18.13 2.77 -0.26
C VAL A 211 -18.67 2.81 1.18
N PRO A 212 -19.77 2.11 1.49
CA PRO A 212 -20.35 2.11 2.84
C PRO A 212 -19.56 1.20 3.79
N ILE A 213 -18.94 1.76 4.83
CA ILE A 213 -18.15 1.04 5.82
C ILE A 213 -19.06 0.37 6.85
N SER A 214 -18.87 -0.95 7.03
CA SER A 214 -19.63 -1.79 7.95
C SER A 214 -18.85 -2.21 9.20
N ALA A 215 -17.52 -2.09 9.18
CA ALA A 215 -16.62 -2.41 10.28
C ALA A 215 -15.31 -1.61 10.16
#